data_AF-A0A1G9WFP8-F1
#
_entry.id   AF-A0A1G9WFP8-F1
#
_cell.length_a   1.000
_cell.length_b   1.000
_cell.length_c   1.000
_cell.angle_alpha   90.00
_cell.angle_beta   90.00
_cell.angle_gamma   90.00
#
_symmetry.space_group_name_H-M   'P 1'
#
loop_
_entity.id
_entity.type
_entity.pdbx_description
1 polymer ?
#
loop_
_entity_poly.entity_id
_entity_poly.type
_entity_poly.pdbx_seq_one_letter_code
_entity_poly.pdbx_strand_id
1 'polypeptide(L)' 'MDSAVARGASLRTWILLYFWDRSENTLRCELSLPTACDDGVITQWHTRIILPEVPLEPVGLEAIPPRRPTDDVSFDVVAL' A
#
# COMPACT_ATOMS: atom_id res chain seq x y z
N MET A 1 7.31 -40.80 2.66
CA MET A 1 6.40 -39.91 3.38
C MET A 1 6.71 -38.53 2.88
N ASP A 2 5.80 -37.98 2.07
CA ASP A 2 6.06 -36.87 1.16
C ASP A 2 6.55 -35.60 1.86
N SER A 3 7.48 -34.97 1.15
CA SER A 3 8.01 -33.62 1.37
C SER A 3 6.87 -32.66 1.71
N ALA A 4 6.79 -32.26 2.98
CA ALA A 4 6.06 -31.07 3.35
C ALA A 4 6.75 -29.89 2.64
N VAL A 5 6.18 -29.50 1.50
CA VAL A 5 6.58 -28.31 0.74
C VAL A 5 6.85 -27.16 1.71
N ALA A 6 8.07 -26.62 1.62
CA ALA A 6 8.66 -25.58 2.45
C ALA A 6 7.67 -24.48 2.86
N ARG A 7 7.10 -24.58 4.07
CA ARG A 7 6.26 -23.52 4.63
C ARG A 7 7.14 -22.45 5.26
N GLY A 8 7.70 -21.59 4.41
CA GLY A 8 8.54 -20.50 4.86
C GLY A 8 9.14 -19.67 3.73
N ALA A 9 8.35 -19.28 2.73
CA ALA A 9 8.75 -18.08 2.00
C ALA A 9 8.86 -16.96 3.05
N SER A 10 10.04 -16.35 3.20
CA SER A 10 10.26 -15.25 4.13
C SER A 10 9.17 -14.20 3.89
N LEU A 11 8.27 -14.01 4.85
CA LEU A 11 7.22 -13.00 4.73
C LEU A 11 7.88 -11.65 4.55
N ARG A 12 7.47 -10.91 3.53
CA ARG A 12 7.96 -9.56 3.24
C ARG A 12 6.86 -8.57 3.51
N THR A 13 7.11 -7.63 4.39
CA THR A 13 6.19 -6.52 4.63
C THR A 13 6.46 -5.44 3.60
N TRP A 14 5.45 -5.15 2.79
CA TRP A 14 5.46 -4.00 1.88
C TRP A 14 4.77 -2.83 2.56
N ILE A 15 5.27 -1.62 2.32
CA ILE A 15 4.77 -0.38 2.92
C ILE A 15 4.23 0.49 1.79
N LEU A 16 2.96 0.87 1.90
CA LEU A 16 2.34 1.87 1.03
C LEU A 16 2.53 3.25 1.66
N LEU A 17 3.39 4.06 1.05
CA LEU A 17 3.56 5.46 1.39
C LEU A 17 2.68 6.29 0.46
N TYR A 18 2.02 7.32 1.02
CA TYR A 18 1.21 8.24 0.24
C TYR A 18 1.51 9.69 0.62
N PHE A 19 1.40 10.57 -0.37
CA PHE A 19 1.44 12.00 -0.20
C PHE A 19 0.25 12.60 -0.94
N TRP A 20 -0.57 13.37 -0.24
CA TRP A 20 -1.65 14.13 -0.83
C TRP A 20 -1.19 15.56 -1.10
N ASP A 21 -0.99 15.88 -2.37
CA ASP A 21 -0.77 17.23 -2.86
C ASP A 21 -2.11 17.97 -2.85
N ARG A 22 -2.30 18.88 -1.89
CA ARG A 22 -3.56 19.62 -1.74
C ARG A 22 -3.74 20.73 -2.78
N SER A 23 -2.65 21.27 -3.32
CA SER A 23 -2.72 22.31 -4.35
C SER A 23 -3.23 21.75 -5.68
N GLU A 24 -2.70 20.60 -6.08
CA GLU A 24 -3.09 19.91 -7.32
C GLU A 24 -4.20 18.87 -7.09
N ASN A 25 -4.67 18.76 -5.83
CA ASN A 25 -5.61 17.77 -5.37
C ASN A 25 -5.32 16.36 -5.93
N THR A 26 -4.08 15.91 -5.79
CA THR A 26 -3.56 14.70 -6.42
C THR A 26 -2.90 13.81 -5.37
N LEU A 27 -3.13 12.50 -5.47
CA LEU A 27 -2.51 11.49 -4.63
C LEU A 27 -1.26 10.95 -5.34
N ARG A 28 -0.13 11.02 -4.66
CA ARG A 28 1.12 10.37 -5.05
C ARG A 28 1.37 9.19 -4.12
N CYS A 29 1.61 8.01 -4.68
CA CYS A 29 1.82 6.79 -3.90
C CYS A 29 3.12 6.09 -4.27
N GLU A 30 3.74 5.46 -3.29
CA GLU A 30 4.89 4.59 -3.45
C GLU A 30 4.65 3.28 -2.68
N LEU A 31 4.90 2.16 -3.34
CA LEU A 31 4.93 0.85 -2.71
C LEU A 31 6.40 0.41 -2.52
N SER A 32 6.84 0.31 -1.27
CA SER A 32 8.25 0.12 -0.93
C SER A 32 8.45 -1.15 -0.10
N LEU A 33 9.50 -1.89 -0.42
CA LEU A 33 9.96 -3.04 0.35
C LEU A 33 11.22 -2.63 1.13
N PRO A 34 11.15 -2.45 2.46
CA PRO A 34 12.34 -2.16 3.27
C PRO A 34 13.26 -3.38 3.41
N THR A 35 14.55 -3.14 3.59
CA THR A 35 15.54 -4.17 3.98
C THR A 35 16.13 -3.94 5.36
N ALA A 36 16.11 -2.70 5.86
CA ALA A 36 16.65 -2.34 7.16
C ALA A 36 15.79 -1.27 7.84
N CYS A 37 15.71 -1.35 9.16
CA CYS A 37 15.01 -0.42 10.03
C CYS A 37 15.81 -0.28 11.33
N ASP A 38 16.19 0.95 11.67
CA ASP A 38 16.96 1.29 12.86
C ASP A 38 16.11 2.26 13.70
N ASP A 39 15.87 1.92 14.97
CA ASP A 39 15.05 2.71 15.90
C ASP A 39 13.67 3.12 15.34
N GLY A 40 13.02 2.21 14.60
CA GLY A 40 11.71 2.45 13.99
C GLY A 40 11.75 3.32 12.72
N VAL A 41 12.94 3.69 12.25
CA VAL A 41 13.16 4.44 11.03
C VAL A 41 13.68 3.52 9.94
N ILE A 42 13.04 3.51 8.78
CA ILE A 42 13.51 2.72 7.64
C ILE A 42 14.75 3.37 7.05
N THR A 43 15.86 2.65 7.03
CA THR A 43 17.16 3.15 6.57
C THR A 43 17.56 2.62 5.20
N GLN A 44 16.96 1.52 4.74
CA GLN A 44 17.26 0.92 3.44
C GLN A 44 16.04 0.29 2.79
N TRP A 45 16.03 0.32 1.45
CA TRP A 45 14.97 -0.23 0.61
C TRP A 45 15.53 -1.27 -0.35
N HIS A 46 14.85 -2.41 -0.49
CA HIS A 46 15.13 -3.39 -1.54
C HIS A 46 14.58 -2.91 -2.88
N THR A 47 13.33 -2.45 -2.84
CA THR A 47 12.53 -2.13 -4.02
C THR A 47 11.63 -0.97 -3.69
N ARG A 48 11.49 -0.05 -4.65
CA ARG A 48 10.60 1.10 -4.57
C ARG A 48 9.85 1.18 -5.90
N ILE A 49 8.53 1.08 -5.84
CA ILE A 49 7.66 1.19 -7.01
C ILE A 49 6.91 2.52 -6.88
N ILE A 50 7.31 3.50 -7.68
CA ILE A 50 6.62 4.79 -7.76
C ILE A 50 5.39 4.59 -8.65
N LEU A 51 4.20 4.77 -8.08
CA LEU A 51 2.95 4.63 -8.80
C LEU A 51 2.64 5.92 -9.57
N PRO A 52 1.93 5.85 -10.71
CA PRO A 52 1.44 7.04 -11.40
C PRO A 52 0.61 7.93 -10.45
N GLU A 53 0.69 9.24 -10.66
CA GLU A 53 -0.12 10.19 -9.90
C GLU A 53 -1.61 9.98 -10.21
N VAL A 54 -2.45 10.02 -9.17
CA VAL A 54 -3.89 9.84 -9.30
C VAL A 54 -4.59 11.13 -8.87
N PRO A 55 -5.25 11.86 -9.77
CA PRO A 55 -6.10 12.99 -9.39
C PRO A 55 -7.15 12.50 -8.39
N LEU A 56 -7.28 13.19 -7.25
CA LEU A 56 -8.38 12.97 -6.34
C LEU A 56 -9.58 13.74 -6.87
N GLU A 57 -10.15 13.28 -7.99
CA GLU A 57 -11.42 13.82 -8.43
C GLU A 57 -12.44 13.72 -7.28
N PRO A 58 -13.35 14.69 -7.12
CA PRO A 58 -14.49 14.55 -6.22
C PRO A 58 -15.51 13.53 -6.75
N VAL A 59 -15.05 12.44 -7.38
CA VAL A 59 -15.89 11.34 -7.85
C VAL A 59 -16.33 10.52 -6.65
N GLY A 60 -17.62 10.64 -6.34
CA GLY A 60 -18.37 9.57 -5.67
C GLY A 60 -18.22 9.45 -4.16
N LEU A 61 -17.52 10.35 -3.45
CA LEU A 61 -17.56 10.38 -1.97
C LEU A 61 -18.98 10.62 -1.43
N GLU A 62 -19.85 11.29 -2.21
CA GLU A 62 -21.27 11.45 -1.87
C GLU A 62 -22.03 10.11 -1.85
N ALA A 63 -21.53 9.09 -2.55
CA ALA A 63 -22.09 7.74 -2.57
C ALA A 63 -21.38 6.78 -1.59
N ILE A 64 -20.30 7.22 -0.93
CA ILE A 64 -19.61 6.42 0.08
C ILE A 64 -20.32 6.67 1.42
N PRO A 65 -21.07 5.68 1.96
CA PRO A 65 -21.68 5.82 3.26
C PRO A 65 -20.61 6.14 4.31
N PRO A 66 -20.92 6.94 5.35
CA PRO A 66 -19.94 7.30 6.37
C PRO A 66 -19.34 6.03 6.97
N ARG A 67 -18.03 5.85 6.79
CA ARG A 67 -17.28 4.72 7.33
C ARG A 67 -16.56 5.10 8.61
N ARG A 68 -16.50 4.18 9.55
CA ARG A 68 -15.68 4.25 10.76
C ARG A 68 -14.29 3.65 10.47
N PRO A 69 -13.26 4.03 11.25
CA PRO A 69 -11.93 3.43 11.15
C PRO A 69 -11.92 1.89 11.34
N THR A 70 -12.95 1.34 11.96
CA THR A 70 -13.12 -0.10 12.22
C THR A 70 -13.84 -0.84 11.11
N ASP A 71 -14.28 -0.16 10.05
CA ASP A 71 -15.09 -0.78 9.01
C ASP A 71 -14.20 -1.51 8.00
N ASP A 72 -14.51 -2.78 7.76
CA ASP A 72 -13.83 -3.59 6.76
C ASP A 72 -14.14 -3.09 5.34
N VAL A 73 -13.09 -3.05 4.50
CA VAL A 73 -13.22 -2.66 3.10
C VAL A 73 -12.95 -3.87 2.21
N SER A 74 -13.99 -4.36 1.54
CA SER A 74 -13.85 -5.33 0.46
C SER A 74 -13.40 -4.62 -0.81
N PHE A 75 -12.33 -5.11 -1.43
CA PHE A 75 -11.91 -4.71 -2.77
C PHE A 75 -11.38 -5.93 -3.52
N ASP A 76 -11.61 -5.97 -4.83
CA ASP A 76 -11.14 -7.04 -5.68
C ASP A 76 -9.68 -6.79 -6.08
N VAL A 77 -8.83 -7.79 -5.86
CA VAL A 77 -7.45 -7.76 -6.36
C VAL A 77 -7.45 -8.40 -7.75
N VAL A 78 -7.43 -7.57 -8.77
CA VAL A 78 -7.32 -8.03 -10.16
C VAL A 78 -5.84 -8.00 -10.55
N ALA A 79 -5.27 -9.17 -10.87
CA ALA A 79 -3.94 -9.23 -11.45
C ALA A 79 -4.01 -8.77 -12.92
N LEU A 80 -3.15 -7.81 -13.28
CA LEU A 80 -2.89 -7.40 -14.67
C LEU A 80 -1.89 -8.34 -15.33
#